data_AF-A0A7J9BA65-F1
#
_entry.id   AF-A0A7J9BA65-F1
#
_cell.length_a   1.000
_cell.length_b   1.000
_cell.length_c   1.000
_cell.angle_alpha   90.00
_cell.angle_beta   90.00
_cell.angle_gamma   90.00
#
_symmetry.space_group_name_H-M   'P 1'
#
loop_
_entity.id
_entity.type
_entity.pdbx_description
1 polymer ?
#
loop_
_entity_poly.entity_id
_entity_poly.type
_entity_poly.pdbx_seq_one_letter_code
_entity_poly.pdbx_strand_id
1 'polypeptide(L)'
;FCSGLEVANFVVSSGLLKLSWAKILDCYGGFNLNELQSLRLSIKWKAYQQANINILVFTTSPICTKSHLQDSKQLVSSTAFKESFPVFEFLCNNGNSFSIHKAAIALFADHFHELLQLKAECGRNSNSLIVTGHSLGGSVASLFTLWLLESLDISLAKRPLCLTFGSPLVGDKGFQQAISQHPAWNSCFLHVAATSKDSIPRLFIAPHDLNSMDLDSKSDDYKPFGTFLLCCEDGCTWSENPEAVSELLMAVETEDAGNEEWTINVYSRIIEQLESMIVRKGISQVNESILNSLRAGTTLQTEAIRIRNEQLLIKKLEELEEICMFNKGKAFDPAKKLNVIKIKMAELEWYKKVAKANETGYYDCYKKQLSRRDRDVIKHKKFLTNYWKEVVAQNERKPQKQLVYLRSRWLYAGTTYRRMVEPLDIADYYRDDGSNYVTNGRSHHYIKLEQWFEEDEKQSRFLMDTKKQNVDVILTDDSCFWAHVEEARLWCKSLKTADVGMISERVCLRQKLMEFEVYVMEQIKKYAVSSEIFLKGSSFMQWWREYEMLIEPHHNSPLTDFIRNCKFQQYASGC
;
A
#
# COMPACT_ATOMS: atom_id res chain seq x y z
N PHE A 1 15.90 21.62 0.94
CA PHE A 1 16.58 20.39 1.38
C PHE A 1 16.98 20.61 2.82
N CYS A 2 16.44 19.86 3.77
CA CYS A 2 17.00 19.83 5.13
C CYS A 2 18.21 18.91 5.09
N SER A 3 19.34 19.35 5.64
CA SER A 3 20.45 18.43 5.87
C SER A 3 19.95 17.35 6.84
N GLY A 4 20.27 16.07 6.58
CA GLY A 4 19.94 14.99 7.52
C GLY A 4 20.52 15.23 8.93
N LEU A 5 21.45 16.17 9.07
CA LEU A 5 22.01 16.66 10.32
C LEU A 5 20.95 17.15 11.33
N GLU A 6 19.94 17.91 10.89
CA GLU A 6 18.92 18.47 11.80
C GLU A 6 18.06 17.36 12.41
N VAL A 7 17.62 16.43 11.57
CA VAL A 7 16.83 15.26 12.01
C VAL A 7 17.67 14.34 12.88
N ALA A 8 18.94 14.11 12.52
CA ALA A 8 19.87 13.33 13.32
C ALA A 8 20.04 13.90 14.74
N ASN A 9 20.25 15.22 14.86
CA ASN A 9 20.35 15.89 16.15
C ASN A 9 19.05 15.83 16.97
N PHE A 10 17.89 15.93 16.32
CA PHE A 10 16.60 15.73 16.97
C PHE A 10 16.47 14.32 17.56
N VAL A 11 16.86 13.29 16.80
CA VAL A 11 16.81 11.89 17.27
C VAL A 11 17.74 11.66 18.45
N VAL A 12 18.98 12.17 18.40
CA VAL A 12 19.93 12.03 19.52
C VAL A 12 19.40 12.75 20.77
N SER A 13 18.89 13.98 20.64
CA SER A 13 18.37 14.76 21.77
C SER A 13 17.06 14.22 22.37
N SER A 14 16.36 13.32 21.67
CA SER A 14 15.13 12.68 22.17
C SER A 14 15.34 11.73 23.35
N GLY A 15 16.58 11.28 23.58
CA GLY A 15 16.92 10.26 24.58
C GLY A 15 16.52 8.83 24.21
N LEU A 16 15.87 8.61 23.05
CA LEU A 16 15.43 7.28 22.61
C LEU A 16 16.59 6.32 22.35
N LEU A 17 17.70 6.84 21.82
CA LEU A 17 18.91 6.04 21.55
C LEU A 17 19.49 5.49 22.86
N LYS A 18 19.74 6.37 23.82
CA LYS A 18 20.25 6.03 25.15
C LYS A 18 19.33 5.07 25.89
N LEU A 19 18.03 5.34 25.86
CA LEU A 19 17.04 4.51 26.51
C LEU A 19 17.04 3.08 25.95
N SER A 20 16.99 2.94 24.63
CA SER A 20 16.92 1.63 23.97
C SER A 20 18.23 0.86 24.12
N TRP A 21 19.37 1.56 23.98
CA TRP A 21 20.69 0.97 24.18
C TRP A 21 20.91 0.49 25.62
N ALA A 22 20.47 1.25 26.63
CA ALA A 22 20.55 0.82 28.04
C ALA A 22 19.77 -0.49 28.30
N LYS A 23 18.63 -0.70 27.63
CA LYS A 23 17.86 -1.95 27.74
C LYS A 23 18.51 -3.12 27.00
N ILE A 24 19.23 -2.85 25.91
CA ILE A 24 20.09 -3.84 25.25
C ILE A 24 21.21 -4.29 26.20
N LEU A 25 21.90 -3.35 26.85
CA LEU A 25 22.96 -3.65 27.81
C LEU A 25 22.46 -4.46 29.01
N ASP A 26 21.26 -4.18 29.54
CA ASP A 26 20.65 -4.98 30.62
C ASP A 26 20.45 -6.44 30.20
N CYS A 27 20.10 -6.70 28.94
CA CYS A 27 20.02 -8.07 28.41
C CYS A 27 21.39 -8.77 28.30
N TYR A 28 22.48 -8.01 28.26
CA TYR A 28 23.86 -8.52 28.27
C TYR A 28 24.47 -8.62 29.68
N GLY A 29 23.87 -8.01 30.70
CA GLY A 29 24.41 -7.85 32.07
C GLY A 29 24.60 -9.13 32.91
N GLY A 30 24.69 -10.30 32.29
CA GLY A 30 24.94 -11.60 32.95
C GLY A 30 25.83 -12.54 32.13
N PHE A 31 26.53 -12.03 31.11
CA PHE A 31 27.39 -12.83 30.23
C PHE A 31 28.87 -12.77 30.63
N ASN A 32 29.48 -13.94 30.78
CA ASN A 32 30.94 -14.07 30.80
C ASN A 32 31.42 -14.17 29.34
N LEU A 33 32.17 -13.16 28.84
CA LEU A 33 32.72 -13.18 27.48
C LEU A 33 33.62 -14.40 27.20
N ASN A 34 34.18 -14.99 28.26
CA ASN A 34 35.12 -16.10 28.19
C ASN A 34 34.47 -17.48 27.97
N GLU A 35 33.14 -17.60 27.98
CA GLU A 35 32.47 -18.91 27.89
C GLU A 35 32.05 -19.34 26.47
N LEU A 36 32.39 -18.58 25.43
CA LEU A 36 31.57 -18.63 24.21
C LEU A 36 32.36 -18.53 22.90
N GLN A 37 32.88 -19.68 22.47
CA GLN A 37 33.23 -19.94 21.06
C GLN A 37 32.60 -21.24 20.50
N SER A 38 31.76 -21.96 21.27
CA SER A 38 31.23 -23.27 20.86
C SER A 38 29.71 -23.46 20.97
N LEU A 39 28.90 -22.43 21.31
CA LEU A 39 27.45 -22.56 21.39
C LEU A 39 26.77 -22.07 20.11
N ARG A 40 25.74 -22.81 19.66
CA ARG A 40 24.85 -22.41 18.56
C ARG A 40 24.18 -21.08 18.91
N LEU A 41 24.19 -20.13 17.97
CA LEU A 41 23.46 -18.86 18.09
C LEU A 41 21.99 -19.13 18.39
N SER A 42 21.48 -18.50 19.45
CA SER A 42 20.06 -18.45 19.79
C SER A 42 19.63 -17.02 20.10
N ILE A 43 18.35 -16.73 19.96
CA ILE A 43 17.77 -15.42 20.27
C ILE A 43 17.24 -15.39 21.70
N LYS A 44 17.43 -14.25 22.36
CA LYS A 44 16.82 -13.90 23.64
C LYS A 44 16.05 -12.60 23.48
N TRP A 45 14.89 -12.52 24.11
CA TRP A 45 14.11 -11.27 24.15
C TRP A 45 13.64 -10.95 25.56
N LYS A 46 13.45 -9.66 25.83
CA LYS A 46 12.93 -9.15 27.10
C LYS A 46 12.08 -7.92 26.84
N ALA A 47 10.90 -7.88 27.47
CA ALA A 47 10.00 -6.74 27.41
C ALA A 47 10.17 -5.87 28.65
N TYR A 48 10.24 -4.56 28.45
CA TYR A 48 10.30 -3.55 29.49
C TYR A 48 9.09 -2.62 29.33
N GLN A 49 8.37 -2.38 30.43
CA GLN A 49 7.32 -1.38 30.47
C GLN A 49 7.85 -0.12 31.17
N GLN A 50 7.74 1.03 30.51
CA GLN A 50 8.20 2.31 31.06
C GLN A 50 7.17 3.41 30.77
N ALA A 51 6.35 3.72 31.78
CA ALA A 51 5.25 4.67 31.67
C ALA A 51 4.36 4.39 30.44
N ASN A 52 4.46 5.21 29.39
CA ASN A 52 3.66 5.14 28.16
C ASN A 52 4.39 4.45 26.98
N ILE A 53 5.59 3.91 27.20
CA ILE A 53 6.41 3.27 26.19
C ILE A 53 6.74 1.83 26.64
N ASN A 54 6.47 0.87 25.78
CA ASN A 54 6.95 -0.49 25.91
C ASN A 54 8.19 -0.67 25.04
N ILE A 55 9.23 -1.31 25.57
CA ILE A 55 10.47 -1.59 24.84
C ILE A 55 10.64 -3.10 24.80
N LEU A 56 10.60 -3.68 23.60
CA LEU A 56 10.90 -5.07 23.35
C LEU A 56 12.32 -5.18 22.79
N VAL A 57 13.19 -5.84 23.54
CA VAL A 57 14.61 -5.99 23.18
C VAL A 57 14.86 -7.38 22.64
N PHE A 58 15.55 -7.48 21.50
CA PHE A 58 16.07 -8.72 20.91
C PHE A 58 17.60 -8.72 20.91
N THR A 59 18.18 -9.77 21.45
CA THR A 59 19.64 -9.99 21.52
C THR A 59 19.97 -11.43 21.13
N THR A 60 21.20 -11.72 20.75
CA THR A 60 21.67 -13.10 20.56
C THR A 60 22.51 -13.57 21.74
N SER A 61 22.54 -14.90 21.93
CA SER A 61 23.39 -15.60 22.88
C SER A 61 24.10 -16.74 22.13
N PRO A 62 25.43 -16.69 21.94
CA PRO A 62 26.34 -15.58 22.25
C PRO A 62 26.05 -14.28 21.50
N ILE A 63 26.73 -13.22 21.90
CA ILE A 63 26.73 -11.94 21.18
C ILE A 63 27.29 -12.18 19.78
N CYS A 64 26.49 -11.86 18.75
CA CYS A 64 26.86 -12.11 17.37
C CYS A 64 27.92 -11.12 16.90
N THR A 65 29.11 -11.64 16.59
CA THR A 65 30.26 -10.88 16.05
C THR A 65 30.46 -11.16 14.56
N LYS A 66 31.44 -10.49 13.95
CA LYS A 66 31.75 -10.65 12.52
C LYS A 66 32.09 -12.09 12.16
N SER A 67 32.86 -12.80 12.99
CA SER A 67 33.23 -14.20 12.76
C SER A 67 31.99 -15.12 12.62
N HIS A 68 30.96 -14.89 13.44
CA HIS A 68 29.70 -15.62 13.36
C HIS A 68 28.92 -15.38 12.04
N LEU A 69 29.18 -14.26 11.35
CA LEU A 69 28.47 -13.84 10.14
C LEU A 69 29.26 -14.10 8.84
N GLN A 70 30.54 -14.44 8.93
CA GLN A 70 31.40 -14.68 7.75
C GLN A 70 30.88 -15.85 6.89
N ASP A 71 30.37 -16.91 7.53
CA ASP A 71 29.77 -18.08 6.85
C ASP A 71 28.28 -17.90 6.53
N SER A 72 27.66 -16.79 6.96
CA SER A 72 26.20 -16.59 6.89
C SER A 72 25.73 -15.61 5.81
N LYS A 73 26.58 -15.21 4.85
CA LYS A 73 26.24 -14.27 3.77
C LYS A 73 25.05 -14.73 2.89
N GLN A 74 24.58 -15.97 3.04
CA GLN A 74 23.50 -16.54 2.26
C GLN A 74 22.16 -15.83 2.47
N LEU A 75 21.53 -15.42 1.37
CA LEU A 75 20.13 -15.03 1.30
C LEU A 75 19.26 -16.27 1.02
N VAL A 76 18.05 -16.30 1.59
CA VAL A 76 17.05 -17.34 1.30
C VAL A 76 15.87 -16.69 0.61
N SER A 77 15.54 -17.17 -0.59
CA SER A 77 14.38 -16.71 -1.37
C SER A 77 13.07 -17.02 -0.65
N SER A 78 12.10 -16.13 -0.77
CA SER A 78 10.74 -16.28 -0.27
C SER A 78 10.03 -17.51 -0.80
N THR A 79 10.38 -17.97 -2.00
CA THR A 79 9.86 -19.23 -2.55
C THR A 79 10.35 -20.47 -1.82
N ALA A 80 11.58 -20.43 -1.28
CA ALA A 80 12.22 -21.60 -0.66
C ALA A 80 11.71 -21.85 0.77
N PHE A 81 11.40 -20.79 1.54
CA PHE A 81 10.82 -20.94 2.87
C PHE A 81 9.30 -20.86 2.88
N LYS A 82 8.63 -20.67 1.74
CA LYS A 82 7.16 -20.65 1.66
C LYS A 82 6.53 -21.95 2.17
N GLU A 83 7.13 -23.08 1.82
CA GLU A 83 6.60 -24.42 2.14
C GLU A 83 6.75 -24.78 3.63
N SER A 84 7.75 -24.23 4.30
CA SER A 84 8.05 -24.51 5.72
C SER A 84 7.63 -23.39 6.67
N PHE A 85 7.60 -22.13 6.20
CA PHE A 85 7.46 -20.94 7.03
C PHE A 85 6.80 -19.74 6.31
N PRO A 86 5.47 -19.76 6.07
CA PRO A 86 4.76 -18.76 5.25
C PRO A 86 4.45 -17.43 5.99
N VAL A 87 5.37 -16.93 6.82
CA VAL A 87 5.13 -15.74 7.67
C VAL A 87 5.24 -14.44 6.89
N PHE A 88 6.19 -14.34 5.96
CA PHE A 88 6.50 -13.10 5.23
C PHE A 88 5.90 -13.04 3.82
N GLU A 89 4.94 -13.91 3.48
CA GLU A 89 4.28 -13.92 2.17
C GLU A 89 3.59 -12.60 1.83
N PHE A 90 3.19 -11.84 2.85
CA PHE A 90 2.61 -10.53 2.64
C PHE A 90 3.57 -9.60 1.90
N LEU A 91 4.89 -9.74 2.01
CA LEU A 91 5.85 -8.92 1.26
C LEU A 91 5.91 -9.25 -0.24
N CYS A 92 5.32 -10.36 -0.71
CA CYS A 92 5.29 -10.71 -2.13
C CYS A 92 4.23 -9.87 -2.88
N ASN A 93 4.63 -9.18 -3.95
CA ASN A 93 3.71 -8.42 -4.82
C ASN A 93 3.77 -8.93 -6.26
N ASN A 94 2.60 -9.29 -6.82
CA ASN A 94 2.38 -9.60 -8.24
C ASN A 94 3.49 -10.41 -8.95
N GLY A 95 3.99 -11.47 -8.30
CA GLY A 95 4.99 -12.39 -8.87
C GLY A 95 6.46 -12.07 -8.56
N ASN A 96 6.76 -10.95 -7.87
CA ASN A 96 8.12 -10.66 -7.42
C ASN A 96 8.43 -11.41 -6.11
N SER A 97 9.51 -12.20 -6.14
CA SER A 97 10.11 -12.78 -4.94
C SER A 97 11.05 -11.79 -4.25
N PHE A 98 11.36 -12.07 -3.00
CA PHE A 98 12.36 -11.36 -2.21
C PHE A 98 13.22 -12.36 -1.45
N SER A 99 14.35 -11.94 -0.94
CA SER A 99 15.24 -12.81 -0.17
C SER A 99 15.62 -12.17 1.17
N ILE A 100 15.76 -13.01 2.21
CA ILE A 100 16.11 -12.60 3.58
C ILE A 100 17.40 -13.29 4.02
N HIS A 101 18.21 -12.61 4.84
CA HIS A 101 19.41 -13.15 5.49
C HIS A 101 19.11 -14.47 6.21
N LYS A 102 19.80 -15.55 5.80
CA LYS A 102 19.53 -16.92 6.27
C LYS A 102 19.57 -17.07 7.78
N ALA A 103 20.58 -16.50 8.44
CA ALA A 103 20.71 -16.66 9.89
C ALA A 103 19.59 -15.92 10.65
N ALA A 104 19.17 -14.75 10.16
CA ALA A 104 18.08 -13.99 10.78
C ALA A 104 16.75 -14.73 10.67
N ILE A 105 16.43 -15.25 9.47
CA ILE A 105 15.17 -15.99 9.27
C ILE A 105 15.18 -17.34 9.99
N ALA A 106 16.32 -18.04 10.07
CA ALA A 106 16.44 -19.28 10.82
C ALA A 106 16.21 -19.07 12.32
N LEU A 107 16.82 -18.03 12.92
CA LEU A 107 16.59 -17.70 14.33
C LEU A 107 15.13 -17.34 14.62
N PHE A 108 14.49 -16.63 13.70
CA PHE A 108 13.09 -16.29 13.80
C PHE A 108 12.19 -17.54 13.73
N ALA A 109 12.46 -18.44 12.78
CA ALA A 109 11.70 -19.68 12.60
C ALA A 109 11.87 -20.65 13.79
N ASP A 110 13.10 -20.77 14.32
CA ASP A 110 13.41 -21.62 15.47
C ASP A 110 12.59 -21.24 16.74
N HIS A 111 12.10 -20.00 16.84
CA HIS A 111 11.33 -19.47 17.98
C HIS A 111 9.93 -19.00 17.59
N PHE A 112 9.37 -19.52 16.49
CA PHE A 112 8.14 -19.00 15.92
C PHE A 112 6.96 -19.00 16.90
N HIS A 113 6.79 -20.08 17.67
CA HIS A 113 5.63 -20.22 18.56
C HIS A 113 5.66 -19.20 19.70
N GLU A 114 6.84 -18.95 20.26
CA GLU A 114 7.06 -17.96 21.32
C GLU A 114 6.90 -16.53 20.78
N LEU A 115 7.44 -16.26 19.58
CA LEU A 115 7.26 -14.98 18.92
C LEU A 115 5.80 -14.73 18.55
N LEU A 116 5.03 -15.76 18.19
CA LEU A 116 3.60 -15.64 17.90
C LEU A 116 2.82 -15.22 19.15
N GLN A 117 3.13 -15.80 20.30
CA GLN A 117 2.54 -15.40 21.59
C GLN A 117 2.88 -13.94 21.91
N LEU A 118 4.17 -13.58 21.76
CA LEU A 118 4.65 -12.21 21.97
C LEU A 118 3.99 -11.19 21.03
N LYS A 119 3.73 -11.56 19.76
CA LYS A 119 3.01 -10.75 18.78
C LYS A 119 1.59 -10.43 19.27
N ALA A 120 0.89 -11.43 19.79
CA ALA A 120 -0.48 -11.28 20.29
C ALA A 120 -0.55 -10.38 21.53
N GLU A 121 0.45 -10.44 22.41
CA GLU A 121 0.57 -9.55 23.58
C GLU A 121 0.81 -8.10 23.16
N CYS A 122 1.70 -7.86 22.19
CA CYS A 122 1.99 -6.53 21.67
C CYS A 122 0.75 -5.88 21.04
N GLY A 123 -0.08 -6.66 20.33
CA GLY A 123 -1.30 -6.15 19.67
C GLY A 123 -2.41 -5.70 20.62
N ARG A 124 -2.38 -6.09 21.90
CA ARG A 124 -3.41 -5.72 22.91
C ARG A 124 -3.08 -4.44 23.67
N ASN A 125 -1.88 -3.89 23.52
CA ASN A 125 -1.41 -2.77 24.32
C ASN A 125 -1.55 -1.43 23.55
N SER A 126 -2.14 -0.42 24.19
CA SER A 126 -2.32 0.92 23.62
C SER A 126 -1.10 1.82 23.75
N ASN A 127 -0.08 1.40 24.50
CA ASN A 127 1.18 2.12 24.66
C ASN A 127 2.00 2.10 23.37
N SER A 128 2.85 3.12 23.20
CA SER A 128 3.82 3.14 22.10
C SER A 128 4.81 1.98 22.25
N LEU A 129 5.10 1.26 21.17
CA LEU A 129 6.03 0.13 21.18
C LEU A 129 7.33 0.49 20.46
N ILE A 130 8.45 0.30 21.15
CA ILE A 130 9.79 0.29 20.55
C ILE A 130 10.24 -1.16 20.49
N VAL A 131 10.62 -1.61 19.31
CA VAL A 131 11.27 -2.91 19.11
C VAL A 131 12.75 -2.63 18.81
N THR A 132 13.67 -3.18 19.58
CA THR A 132 15.09 -2.84 19.47
C THR A 132 15.95 -4.09 19.52
N GLY A 133 17.18 -3.98 19.02
CA GLY A 133 18.14 -5.06 19.09
C GLY A 133 19.52 -4.67 18.58
N HIS A 134 20.51 -5.48 18.92
CA HIS A 134 21.90 -5.29 18.53
C HIS A 134 22.38 -6.42 17.61
N SER A 135 23.20 -6.09 16.62
CA SER A 135 23.74 -7.05 15.64
C SER A 135 22.60 -7.88 15.01
N LEU A 136 22.75 -9.20 14.91
CA LEU A 136 21.73 -10.11 14.38
C LEU A 136 20.41 -10.09 15.17
N GLY A 137 20.45 -9.72 16.46
CA GLY A 137 19.24 -9.48 17.26
C GLY A 137 18.41 -8.31 16.72
N GLY A 138 19.05 -7.28 16.18
CA GLY A 138 18.35 -6.18 15.50
C GLY A 138 17.81 -6.55 14.11
N SER A 139 18.44 -7.50 13.40
CA SER A 139 17.84 -8.09 12.19
C SER A 139 16.54 -8.82 12.52
N VAL A 140 16.52 -9.60 13.62
CA VAL A 140 15.30 -10.26 14.07
C VAL A 140 14.25 -9.27 14.60
N ALA A 141 14.68 -8.22 15.33
CA ALA A 141 13.80 -7.11 15.72
C ALA A 141 13.10 -6.47 14.51
N SER A 142 13.84 -6.31 13.40
CA SER A 142 13.29 -5.77 12.16
C SER A 142 12.26 -6.70 11.51
N LEU A 143 12.57 -8.01 11.43
CA LEU A 143 11.64 -9.02 10.94
C LEU A 143 10.36 -9.09 11.81
N PHE A 144 10.52 -9.06 13.13
CA PHE A 144 9.39 -9.05 14.06
C PHE A 144 8.53 -7.80 13.92
N THR A 145 9.15 -6.63 13.71
CA THR A 145 8.42 -5.38 13.47
C THR A 145 7.63 -5.42 12.16
N LEU A 146 8.21 -5.95 11.08
CA LEU A 146 7.46 -6.16 9.82
C LEU A 146 6.26 -7.07 10.03
N TRP A 147 6.42 -8.13 10.82
CA TRP A 147 5.32 -9.05 11.11
C TRP A 147 4.23 -8.40 11.98
N LEU A 148 4.59 -7.53 12.92
CA LEU A 148 3.63 -6.72 13.69
C LEU A 148 2.84 -5.77 12.78
N LEU A 149 3.53 -5.10 11.85
CA LEU A 149 2.93 -4.13 10.93
C LEU A 149 1.92 -4.77 9.96
N GLU A 150 2.08 -6.05 9.64
CA GLU A 150 1.15 -6.79 8.78
C GLU A 150 -0.26 -6.89 9.38
N SER A 151 -0.36 -7.15 10.68
CA SER A 151 -1.65 -7.30 11.39
C SER A 151 -2.08 -6.04 12.14
N LEU A 152 -1.39 -4.92 11.96
CA LEU A 152 -1.63 -3.71 12.74
C LEU A 152 -2.86 -2.95 12.22
N ASP A 153 -3.89 -2.86 13.06
CA ASP A 153 -4.98 -1.92 12.84
C ASP A 153 -4.59 -0.53 13.37
N ILE A 154 -4.27 0.39 12.44
CA ILE A 154 -3.86 1.77 12.76
C ILE A 154 -5.01 2.57 13.39
N SER A 155 -6.26 2.13 13.27
CA SER A 155 -7.40 2.77 13.98
C SER A 155 -7.40 2.48 15.48
N LEU A 156 -6.76 1.37 15.90
CA LEU A 156 -6.75 0.91 17.29
C LEU A 156 -5.38 1.06 17.96
N ALA A 157 -4.28 1.05 17.20
CA ALA A 157 -2.93 1.03 17.75
C ALA A 157 -1.96 1.98 17.03
N LYS A 158 -0.96 2.47 17.79
CA LYS A 158 0.15 3.26 17.24
C LYS A 158 1.14 2.35 16.53
N ARG A 159 1.77 2.87 15.47
CA ARG A 159 2.84 2.14 14.77
C ARG A 159 4.05 1.91 15.70
N PRO A 160 4.64 0.71 15.71
CA PRO A 160 5.89 0.47 16.42
C PRO A 160 7.05 1.24 15.77
N LEU A 161 8.07 1.54 16.57
CA LEU A 161 9.37 2.01 16.10
C LEU A 161 10.40 0.89 16.26
N CYS A 162 10.93 0.37 15.16
CA CYS A 162 12.10 -0.51 15.17
C CYS A 162 13.37 0.35 15.23
N LEU A 163 14.13 0.24 16.32
CA LEU A 163 15.38 0.96 16.53
C LEU A 163 16.52 -0.04 16.72
N THR A 164 17.39 -0.22 15.73
CA THR A 164 18.45 -1.24 15.78
C THR A 164 19.83 -0.63 15.87
N PHE A 165 20.78 -1.35 16.45
CA PHE A 165 22.17 -0.93 16.60
C PHE A 165 23.11 -1.96 15.97
N GLY A 166 23.96 -1.55 15.03
CA GLY A 166 24.98 -2.43 14.47
C GLY A 166 24.44 -3.65 13.73
N SER A 167 23.20 -3.59 13.25
CA SER A 167 22.59 -4.73 12.57
C SER A 167 23.11 -4.89 11.15
N PRO A 168 23.35 -6.13 10.69
CA PRO A 168 23.62 -6.38 9.28
C PRO A 168 22.35 -6.11 8.46
N LEU A 169 22.55 -5.82 7.17
CA LEU A 169 21.45 -5.72 6.21
C LEU A 169 20.62 -7.01 6.17
N VAL A 170 19.30 -6.88 6.02
CA VAL A 170 18.37 -7.99 6.25
C VAL A 170 17.94 -8.70 4.97
N GLY A 171 17.86 -8.01 3.84
CA GLY A 171 17.33 -8.59 2.62
C GLY A 171 17.84 -7.94 1.34
N ASP A 172 17.38 -8.48 0.22
CA ASP A 172 17.76 -8.05 -1.13
C ASP A 172 16.97 -6.82 -1.64
N LYS A 173 17.18 -6.49 -2.92
CA LYS A 173 16.42 -5.46 -3.63
C LYS A 173 14.91 -5.74 -3.64
N GLY A 174 14.50 -7.02 -3.75
CA GLY A 174 13.09 -7.41 -3.69
C GLY A 174 12.47 -7.08 -2.33
N PHE A 175 13.20 -7.38 -1.25
CA PHE A 175 12.78 -7.09 0.13
C PHE A 175 12.68 -5.58 0.39
N GLN A 176 13.70 -4.83 -0.03
CA GLN A 176 13.70 -3.37 0.02
C GLN A 176 12.51 -2.77 -0.77
N GLN A 177 12.25 -3.25 -1.98
CA GLN A 177 11.14 -2.78 -2.81
C GLN A 177 9.77 -3.09 -2.19
N ALA A 178 9.61 -4.28 -1.61
CA ALA A 178 8.38 -4.67 -0.92
C ALA A 178 8.05 -3.72 0.24
N ILE A 179 9.06 -3.31 1.01
CA ILE A 179 8.89 -2.38 2.14
C ILE A 179 8.70 -0.93 1.66
N SER A 180 9.45 -0.48 0.65
CA SER A 180 9.37 0.91 0.16
C SER A 180 8.04 1.23 -0.53
N GLN A 181 7.33 0.22 -1.05
CA GLN A 181 5.94 0.34 -1.50
C GLN A 181 4.96 0.67 -0.36
N HIS A 182 5.40 0.60 0.90
CA HIS A 182 4.69 1.02 2.11
C HIS A 182 5.46 2.13 2.83
N PRO A 183 5.30 3.40 2.43
CA PRO A 183 5.98 4.51 3.09
C PRO A 183 5.75 4.54 4.61
N ALA A 184 4.55 4.13 5.05
CA ALA A 184 4.19 4.01 6.46
C ALA A 184 4.93 2.88 7.21
N TRP A 185 5.31 1.80 6.53
CA TRP A 185 6.13 0.74 7.12
C TRP A 185 7.59 1.15 7.11
N ASN A 186 8.10 1.66 5.98
CA ASN A 186 9.48 2.11 5.86
C ASN A 186 9.84 3.17 6.93
N SER A 187 8.90 4.05 7.27
CA SER A 187 9.07 5.06 8.33
C SER A 187 9.13 4.50 9.77
N CYS A 188 8.89 3.21 9.96
CA CYS A 188 8.95 2.56 11.27
C CYS A 188 10.36 2.05 11.62
N PHE A 189 11.33 2.14 10.71
CA PHE A 189 12.65 1.55 10.88
C PHE A 189 13.74 2.62 10.97
N LEU A 190 14.51 2.56 12.05
CA LEU A 190 15.68 3.38 12.30
C LEU A 190 16.88 2.49 12.68
N HIS A 191 17.87 2.47 11.79
CA HIS A 191 19.09 1.68 11.92
C HIS A 191 20.26 2.59 12.32
N VAL A 192 20.80 2.40 13.51
CA VAL A 192 21.97 3.12 14.02
C VAL A 192 23.22 2.36 13.66
N ALA A 193 24.14 2.99 12.92
CA ALA A 193 25.39 2.39 12.47
C ALA A 193 26.59 3.25 12.89
N ALA A 194 27.51 2.66 13.65
CA ALA A 194 28.77 3.28 14.05
C ALA A 194 29.83 3.14 12.93
N THR A 195 29.79 4.02 11.93
CA THR A 195 30.41 3.79 10.61
C THR A 195 31.93 3.59 10.62
N SER A 196 32.67 4.17 11.56
CA SER A 196 34.13 4.03 11.63
C SER A 196 34.62 2.86 12.48
N LYS A 197 33.77 2.30 13.35
CA LYS A 197 34.18 1.31 14.38
C LYS A 197 33.39 0.01 14.34
N ASP A 198 32.25 -0.03 13.66
CA ASP A 198 31.42 -1.22 13.48
C ASP A 198 31.33 -1.60 12.01
N SER A 199 31.87 -2.77 11.68
CA SER A 199 31.87 -3.28 10.31
C SER A 199 30.63 -4.11 9.95
N ILE A 200 29.80 -4.48 10.94
CA ILE A 200 28.64 -5.35 10.71
C ILE A 200 27.59 -4.72 9.77
N PRO A 201 27.20 -3.43 9.91
CA PRO A 201 26.20 -2.81 9.03
C PRO A 201 26.56 -2.81 7.54
N ARG A 202 27.84 -2.89 7.20
CA ARG A 202 28.35 -2.90 5.82
C ARG A 202 28.88 -4.25 5.35
N LEU A 203 28.86 -5.27 6.20
CA LEU A 203 29.53 -6.55 5.97
C LEU A 203 29.16 -7.23 4.64
N PHE A 204 27.90 -7.05 4.22
CA PHE A 204 27.36 -7.71 3.03
C PHE A 204 27.13 -6.78 1.84
N ILE A 205 27.60 -5.53 1.90
CA ILE A 205 27.57 -4.62 0.75
C ILE A 205 28.72 -5.02 -0.20
N ALA A 206 28.40 -5.23 -1.47
CA ALA A 206 29.42 -5.50 -2.48
C ALA A 206 30.27 -4.23 -2.71
N PRO A 207 31.62 -4.35 -2.85
CA PRO A 207 32.43 -3.23 -3.30
C PRO A 207 31.98 -2.83 -4.70
N HIS A 208 31.46 -1.61 -4.85
CA HIS A 208 31.22 -1.02 -6.16
C HIS A 208 32.50 -0.34 -6.64
N ASP A 209 32.93 -0.65 -7.87
CA ASP A 209 33.91 0.19 -8.56
C ASP A 209 33.29 1.57 -8.77
N LEU A 210 33.89 2.62 -8.19
CA LEU A 210 33.44 4.01 -8.33
C LEU A 210 33.41 4.50 -9.80
N ASN A 211 33.94 3.71 -10.74
CA ASN A 211 34.02 3.99 -12.17
C ASN A 211 32.96 3.30 -13.03
N SER A 212 32.12 2.40 -12.50
CA SER A 212 31.08 1.73 -13.28
C SER A 212 29.71 2.41 -13.11
N MET A 213 29.17 2.94 -14.22
CA MET A 213 27.81 3.50 -14.29
C MET A 213 26.73 2.43 -14.58
N ASP A 214 27.06 1.14 -14.47
CA ASP A 214 26.12 0.06 -14.75
C ASP A 214 25.16 -0.17 -13.58
N LEU A 215 23.99 0.48 -13.65
CA LEU A 215 22.89 0.40 -12.69
C LEU A 215 22.11 -0.94 -12.75
N ASP A 216 22.45 -1.84 -13.69
CA ASP A 216 21.60 -2.95 -14.12
C ASP A 216 22.16 -4.37 -13.87
N SER A 217 23.20 -4.56 -13.05
CA SER A 217 23.54 -5.92 -12.60
C SER A 217 22.48 -6.43 -11.62
N LYS A 218 21.71 -7.44 -12.05
CA LYS A 218 20.86 -8.28 -11.19
C LYS A 218 21.76 -9.05 -10.22
N SER A 219 22.24 -8.38 -9.18
CA SER A 219 22.95 -9.03 -8.09
C SER A 219 21.98 -9.28 -6.94
N ASP A 220 22.00 -10.50 -6.39
CA ASP A 220 21.38 -10.88 -5.11
C ASP A 220 22.11 -10.18 -3.94
N ASP A 221 22.28 -8.86 -4.05
CA ASP A 221 22.97 -8.04 -3.07
C ASP A 221 22.01 -7.61 -1.98
N TYR A 222 22.54 -7.56 -0.77
CA TYR A 222 21.87 -6.92 0.35
C TYR A 222 21.64 -5.45 0.06
N LYS A 223 20.43 -4.97 0.36
CA LYS A 223 20.06 -3.56 0.20
C LYS A 223 19.59 -2.95 1.53
N PRO A 224 19.98 -1.70 1.82
CA PRO A 224 19.41 -0.95 2.92
C PRO A 224 17.90 -0.73 2.72
N PHE A 225 17.15 -0.75 3.82
CA PHE A 225 15.74 -0.36 3.88
C PHE A 225 15.50 0.45 5.15
N GLY A 226 14.35 1.12 5.26
CA GLY A 226 14.10 1.98 6.40
C GLY A 226 14.99 3.22 6.37
N THR A 227 15.34 3.70 7.55
CA THR A 227 16.16 4.90 7.71
C THR A 227 17.43 4.61 8.48
N PHE A 228 18.54 5.23 8.08
CA PHE A 228 19.83 5.04 8.73
C PHE A 228 20.31 6.31 9.42
N LEU A 229 20.69 6.16 10.70
CA LEU A 229 21.45 7.14 11.46
C LEU A 229 22.92 6.68 11.51
N LEU A 230 23.73 7.29 10.66
CA LEU A 230 25.16 7.01 10.55
C LEU A 230 25.91 7.89 11.56
N CYS A 231 26.65 7.26 12.48
CA CYS A 231 27.27 7.94 13.60
C CYS A 231 28.78 7.68 13.65
N CYS A 232 29.53 8.69 14.05
CA CYS A 232 30.90 8.56 14.52
C CYS A 232 31.10 9.42 15.77
N GLU A 233 32.34 9.54 16.26
CA GLU A 233 32.65 10.33 17.45
C GLU A 233 32.56 11.85 17.22
N ASP A 234 32.59 12.32 15.97
CA ASP A 234 32.55 13.76 15.63
C ASP A 234 31.15 14.28 15.28
N GLY A 235 30.21 13.38 15.02
CA GLY A 235 28.87 13.74 14.59
C GLY A 235 28.05 12.55 14.09
N CYS A 236 26.86 12.87 13.61
CA CYS A 236 25.96 11.92 12.99
C CYS A 236 25.25 12.54 11.80
N THR A 237 24.85 11.70 10.86
CA THR A 237 24.01 12.08 9.71
C THR A 237 22.89 11.06 9.54
N TRP A 238 21.87 11.48 8.79
CA TRP A 238 20.66 10.73 8.54
C TRP A 238 20.43 10.60 7.05
N SER A 239 20.03 9.39 6.59
CA SER A 239 19.60 9.17 5.22
C SER A 239 18.49 8.12 5.13
N GLU A 240 17.44 8.46 4.36
CA GLU A 240 16.33 7.57 3.98
C GLU A 240 16.53 6.96 2.59
N ASN A 241 17.54 7.43 1.84
CA ASN A 241 17.82 7.01 0.49
C ASN A 241 18.75 5.80 0.54
N PRO A 242 18.26 4.59 0.19
CA PRO A 242 19.01 3.38 0.44
C PRO A 242 20.25 3.24 -0.46
N GLU A 243 20.23 3.80 -1.67
CA GLU A 243 21.42 3.90 -2.51
C GLU A 243 22.45 4.83 -1.86
N ALA A 244 22.04 6.01 -1.37
CA ALA A 244 22.94 6.93 -0.67
C ALA A 244 23.50 6.32 0.62
N VAL A 245 22.69 5.59 1.39
CA VAL A 245 23.15 4.83 2.57
C VAL A 245 24.23 3.82 2.19
N SER A 246 24.07 3.12 1.06
CA SER A 246 25.05 2.12 0.61
C SER A 246 26.40 2.78 0.30
N GLU A 247 26.39 3.91 -0.39
CA GLU A 247 27.60 4.71 -0.67
C GLU A 247 28.26 5.22 0.63
N LEU A 248 27.47 5.78 1.55
CA LEU A 248 27.97 6.32 2.81
C LEU A 248 28.55 5.23 3.73
N LEU A 249 27.96 4.04 3.76
CA LEU A 249 28.48 2.90 4.52
C LEU A 249 29.82 2.41 3.97
N MET A 250 30.02 2.48 2.65
CA MET A 250 31.26 2.04 1.99
C MET A 250 32.38 3.08 2.04
N ALA A 251 32.04 4.38 2.06
CA ALA A 251 33.02 5.46 2.00
C ALA A 251 33.80 5.69 3.30
N VAL A 252 33.30 5.26 4.46
CA VAL A 252 33.99 5.50 5.74
C VAL A 252 35.11 4.48 5.95
N GLU A 253 36.36 4.95 6.03
CA GLU A 253 37.51 4.11 6.40
C GLU A 253 37.29 3.45 7.77
N THR A 254 37.49 2.13 7.86
CA THR A 254 37.37 1.40 9.13
C THR A 254 38.64 1.61 9.94
N GLU A 255 38.51 2.08 11.18
CA GLU A 255 39.60 1.97 12.15
C GLU A 255 39.72 0.47 12.50
N ASP A 256 40.88 -0.13 12.26
CA ASP A 256 41.11 -1.56 12.52
C ASP A 256 41.09 -1.82 14.03
N ALA A 257 39.91 -2.12 14.57
CA ALA A 257 39.71 -2.37 15.99
C ALA A 257 40.12 -3.80 16.30
N GLY A 258 41.38 -3.98 16.72
CA GLY A 258 42.00 -5.27 17.02
C GLY A 258 41.43 -6.07 18.20
N ASN A 259 40.15 -5.91 18.59
CA ASN A 259 39.43 -6.79 19.54
C ASN A 259 37.91 -6.63 19.42
N GLU A 260 37.18 -7.73 19.16
CA GLU A 260 35.71 -7.79 19.02
C GLU A 260 34.94 -7.34 20.30
N GLU A 261 35.59 -7.42 21.46
CA GLU A 261 35.12 -6.97 22.79
C GLU A 261 34.77 -5.46 22.83
N TRP A 262 35.32 -4.65 21.93
CA TRP A 262 35.03 -3.22 21.87
C TRP A 262 33.64 -2.88 21.31
N THR A 263 32.99 -3.76 20.54
CA THR A 263 31.79 -3.42 19.75
C THR A 263 30.60 -3.01 20.61
N ILE A 264 30.41 -3.63 21.79
CA ILE A 264 29.33 -3.28 22.72
C ILE A 264 29.58 -1.90 23.35
N ASN A 265 30.83 -1.58 23.66
CA ASN A 265 31.18 -0.29 24.25
C ASN A 265 31.19 0.86 23.23
N VAL A 266 31.30 0.54 21.93
CA VAL A 266 31.28 1.54 20.84
C VAL A 266 29.99 2.34 20.84
N TYR A 267 28.83 1.68 20.88
CA TYR A 267 27.54 2.39 20.84
C TYR A 267 27.29 3.20 22.11
N SER A 268 27.68 2.71 23.29
CA SER A 268 27.63 3.48 24.55
C SER A 268 28.42 4.79 24.42
N ARG A 269 29.68 4.68 23.98
CA ARG A 269 30.58 5.84 23.83
C ARG A 269 30.06 6.82 22.79
N ILE A 270 29.60 6.34 21.64
CA ILE A 270 29.09 7.20 20.56
C ILE A 270 27.84 7.96 21.02
N ILE A 271 26.88 7.28 21.66
CA ILE A 271 25.65 7.94 22.14
C ILE A 271 25.99 9.05 23.15
N GLU A 272 26.86 8.78 24.11
CA GLU A 272 27.31 9.78 25.10
C GLU A 272 28.03 10.98 24.45
N GLN A 273 28.91 10.71 23.48
CA GLN A 273 29.60 11.76 22.73
C GLN A 273 28.62 12.64 21.95
N LEU A 274 27.69 12.02 21.21
CA LEU A 274 26.66 12.73 20.44
C LEU A 274 25.76 13.60 21.33
N GLU A 275 25.27 13.08 22.46
CA GLU A 275 24.50 13.86 23.43
C GLU A 275 25.31 15.07 23.94
N SER A 276 26.58 14.84 24.27
CA SER A 276 27.45 15.90 24.79
C SER A 276 27.82 16.96 23.73
N MET A 277 27.86 16.57 22.45
CA MET A 277 28.13 17.48 21.34
C MET A 277 26.93 18.37 21.04
N ILE A 278 25.70 17.87 21.14
CA ILE A 278 24.49 18.69 20.93
C ILE A 278 24.38 19.79 21.98
N VAL A 279 24.80 19.51 23.22
CA VAL A 279 24.86 20.52 24.28
C VAL A 279 25.94 21.57 24.02
N ARG A 280 27.03 21.21 23.31
CA ARG A 280 28.23 22.04 23.14
C ARG A 280 28.35 22.74 21.78
N LYS A 281 27.78 22.21 20.70
CA LYS A 281 27.90 22.75 19.34
C LYS A 281 26.85 23.84 19.09
N GLY A 282 27.32 25.06 18.83
CA GLY A 282 26.60 26.01 17.98
C GLY A 282 26.64 25.61 16.51
N ILE A 283 25.86 26.29 15.67
CA ILE A 283 25.65 25.99 14.24
C ILE A 283 27.00 25.86 13.51
N SER A 284 27.25 24.73 12.86
CA SER A 284 28.42 24.51 12.00
C SER A 284 28.47 25.56 10.89
N GLN A 285 29.53 26.35 10.83
CA GLN A 285 29.72 27.34 9.76
C GLN A 285 30.34 26.66 8.55
N VAL A 286 29.58 26.50 7.47
CA VAL A 286 30.17 26.10 6.18
C VAL A 286 30.91 27.31 5.64
N ASN A 287 32.22 27.17 5.45
CA ASN A 287 33.12 28.29 5.17
C ASN A 287 33.38 28.53 3.67
N GLU A 288 32.44 28.16 2.80
CA GLU A 288 32.56 28.36 1.34
C GLU A 288 31.35 29.08 0.76
N SER A 289 31.57 29.80 -0.35
CA SER A 289 30.49 30.36 -1.17
C SER A 289 29.77 29.22 -1.89
N ILE A 290 28.81 28.57 -1.23
CA ILE A 290 28.18 27.37 -1.79
C ILE A 290 27.21 27.74 -2.91
N LEU A 291 27.39 27.08 -4.06
CA LEU A 291 26.68 27.31 -5.32
C LEU A 291 25.21 26.83 -5.31
N ASN A 292 24.82 25.91 -4.41
CA ASN A 292 23.44 25.39 -4.28
C ASN A 292 23.16 24.77 -2.87
N SER A 293 21.90 24.71 -2.44
CA SER A 293 21.54 24.20 -1.10
C SER A 293 21.69 22.69 -0.90
N LEU A 294 21.62 21.91 -1.99
CA LEU A 294 21.74 20.45 -1.93
C LEU A 294 23.18 20.03 -1.63
N ARG A 295 24.14 20.58 -2.39
CA ARG A 295 25.58 20.44 -2.17
C ARG A 295 25.97 20.82 -0.75
N ALA A 296 25.49 21.98 -0.29
CA ALA A 296 25.74 22.44 1.08
C ALA A 296 25.34 21.37 2.11
N GLY A 297 24.14 20.82 1.96
CA GLY A 297 23.61 19.79 2.84
C GLY A 297 24.41 18.50 2.76
N THR A 298 24.72 18.01 1.55
CA THR A 298 25.50 16.79 1.34
C THR A 298 26.91 16.91 1.91
N THR A 299 27.59 18.03 1.68
CA THR A 299 28.94 18.30 2.23
C THR A 299 28.92 18.28 3.76
N LEU A 300 27.93 18.93 4.38
CA LEU A 300 27.76 18.89 5.84
C LEU A 300 27.50 17.48 6.36
N GLN A 301 26.70 16.69 5.64
CA GLN A 301 26.41 15.29 6.01
C GLN A 301 27.66 14.42 5.96
N THR A 302 28.50 14.54 4.91
CA THR A 302 29.73 13.76 4.77
C THR A 302 30.78 14.17 5.81
N GLU A 303 30.91 15.47 6.08
CA GLU A 303 31.83 15.98 7.09
C GLU A 303 31.49 15.49 8.50
N ALA A 304 30.18 15.42 8.82
CA ALA A 304 29.70 14.94 10.11
C ALA A 304 30.10 13.49 10.43
N ILE A 305 30.40 12.68 9.41
CA ILE A 305 30.85 11.28 9.56
C ILE A 305 32.33 11.07 9.18
N ARG A 306 33.14 12.13 9.21
CA ARG A 306 34.58 12.14 8.90
C ARG A 306 34.95 11.79 7.44
N ILE A 307 34.00 11.81 6.51
CA ILE A 307 34.32 11.70 5.08
C ILE A 307 34.75 13.09 4.60
N ARG A 308 36.06 13.29 4.36
CA ARG A 308 36.62 14.57 3.95
C ARG A 308 37.09 14.53 2.49
N ASN A 309 36.80 15.60 1.74
CA ASN A 309 37.37 15.90 0.43
C ASN A 309 37.10 14.88 -0.71
N GLU A 310 36.01 14.12 -0.63
CA GLU A 310 35.57 13.25 -1.73
C GLU A 310 34.56 13.95 -2.64
N GLN A 311 35.03 14.88 -3.48
CA GLN A 311 34.17 15.63 -4.39
C GLN A 311 33.32 14.73 -5.31
N LEU A 312 33.87 13.56 -5.69
CA LEU A 312 33.16 12.56 -6.49
C LEU A 312 31.99 11.93 -5.73
N LEU A 313 32.20 11.55 -4.46
CA LEU A 313 31.14 10.99 -3.61
C LEU A 313 30.04 12.03 -3.38
N ILE A 314 30.40 13.28 -3.07
CA ILE A 314 29.43 14.37 -2.88
C ILE A 314 28.55 14.53 -4.12
N LYS A 315 29.16 14.57 -5.31
CA LYS A 315 28.41 14.65 -6.57
C LYS A 315 27.48 13.44 -6.78
N LYS A 316 27.96 12.23 -6.48
CA LYS A 316 27.16 11.00 -6.59
C LYS A 316 25.96 11.03 -5.64
N LEU A 317 26.16 11.48 -4.40
CA LEU A 317 25.09 11.63 -3.40
C LEU A 317 24.07 12.71 -3.82
N GLU A 318 24.52 13.83 -4.42
CA GLU A 318 23.64 14.85 -5.02
C GLU A 318 22.73 14.22 -6.09
N GLU A 319 23.30 13.49 -7.04
CA GLU A 319 22.56 12.82 -8.12
C GLU A 319 21.54 11.80 -7.56
N LEU A 320 21.94 11.00 -6.56
CA LEU A 320 21.05 10.04 -5.91
C LEU A 320 19.88 10.73 -5.18
N GLU A 321 20.13 11.84 -4.50
CA GLU A 321 19.07 12.61 -3.83
C GLU A 321 18.14 13.29 -4.83
N GLU A 322 18.66 13.82 -5.95
CA GLU A 322 17.83 14.38 -7.03
C GLU A 322 16.90 13.32 -7.64
N ILE A 323 17.43 12.13 -7.94
CA ILE A 323 16.65 10.99 -8.43
C ILE A 323 15.59 10.59 -7.41
N CYS A 324 15.94 10.51 -6.12
CA CYS A 324 15.02 10.18 -5.04
C CYS A 324 13.89 11.22 -4.92
N MET A 325 14.21 12.51 -4.91
CA MET A 325 13.23 13.60 -4.85
C MET A 325 12.32 13.61 -6.07
N PHE A 326 12.87 13.40 -7.26
CA PHE A 326 12.09 13.32 -8.51
C PHE A 326 11.12 12.14 -8.51
N ASN A 327 11.57 10.97 -8.05
CA ASN A 327 10.74 9.78 -7.92
C ASN A 327 9.65 9.95 -6.86
N LYS A 328 9.96 10.55 -5.69
CA LYS A 328 8.97 10.95 -4.67
C LYS A 328 7.95 11.95 -5.24
N GLY A 329 8.36 12.85 -6.13
CA GLY A 329 7.47 13.79 -6.84
C GLY A 329 6.50 13.11 -7.82
N LYS A 330 6.95 12.04 -8.49
CA LYS A 330 6.13 11.20 -9.39
C LYS A 330 5.21 10.24 -8.67
N ALA A 331 5.46 9.95 -7.38
CA ALA A 331 4.62 9.07 -6.60
C ALA A 331 3.16 9.57 -6.66
N PHE A 332 2.27 8.68 -7.09
CA PHE A 332 0.87 9.02 -7.20
C PHE A 332 0.30 9.24 -5.82
N ASP A 333 -0.20 10.45 -5.64
CA ASP A 333 -0.96 10.80 -4.47
C ASP A 333 -2.44 10.92 -4.90
N PRO A 334 -3.29 9.97 -4.49
CA PRO A 334 -4.73 10.06 -4.71
C PRO A 334 -5.31 11.41 -4.28
N ALA A 335 -4.77 12.01 -3.21
CA ALA A 335 -5.26 13.27 -2.66
C ALA A 335 -4.94 14.48 -3.56
N LYS A 336 -3.81 14.49 -4.29
CA LYS A 336 -3.41 15.63 -5.16
C LYS A 336 -4.44 15.90 -6.26
N LYS A 337 -5.09 14.87 -6.78
CA LYS A 337 -6.11 14.99 -7.84
C LYS A 337 -7.54 15.05 -7.33
N LEU A 338 -7.74 15.03 -6.00
CA LEU A 338 -9.08 14.91 -5.39
C LEU A 338 -10.04 16.02 -5.81
N ASN A 339 -9.57 17.28 -5.85
CA ASN A 339 -10.41 18.41 -6.28
C ASN A 339 -10.81 18.29 -7.75
N VAL A 340 -9.89 17.85 -8.61
CA VAL A 340 -10.17 17.65 -10.03
C VAL A 340 -11.20 16.54 -10.22
N ILE A 341 -11.08 15.43 -9.48
CA ILE A 341 -12.03 14.31 -9.53
C ILE A 341 -13.42 14.76 -9.09
N LYS A 342 -13.52 15.53 -8.00
CA LYS A 342 -14.80 16.07 -7.54
C LYS A 342 -15.46 16.95 -8.58
N ILE A 343 -14.69 17.81 -9.26
CA ILE A 343 -15.20 18.64 -10.36
C ILE A 343 -15.74 17.76 -11.49
N LYS A 344 -14.98 16.74 -11.90
CA LYS A 344 -15.39 15.83 -12.99
C LYS A 344 -16.63 15.01 -12.63
N MET A 345 -16.75 14.57 -11.37
CA MET A 345 -17.95 13.90 -10.88
C MET A 345 -19.16 14.84 -10.86
N ALA A 346 -19.00 16.08 -10.39
CA ALA A 346 -20.07 17.08 -10.41
C ALA A 346 -20.53 17.43 -11.83
N GLU A 347 -19.62 17.46 -12.82
CA GLU A 347 -19.96 17.62 -14.23
C GLU A 347 -20.81 16.44 -14.75
N LEU A 348 -20.53 15.19 -14.33
CA LEU A 348 -21.36 14.03 -14.66
C LEU A 348 -22.73 14.08 -13.97
N GLU A 349 -22.80 14.51 -12.71
CA GLU A 349 -24.06 14.71 -11.98
C GLU A 349 -24.93 15.78 -12.67
N TRP A 350 -24.31 16.87 -13.12
CA TRP A 350 -25.00 17.91 -13.87
C TRP A 350 -25.49 17.38 -15.23
N TYR A 351 -24.65 16.65 -15.95
CA TYR A 351 -25.05 15.99 -17.19
C TYR A 351 -26.26 15.08 -16.98
N LYS A 352 -26.23 14.26 -15.91
CA LYS A 352 -27.34 13.38 -15.53
C LYS A 352 -28.63 14.14 -15.28
N LYS A 353 -28.56 15.23 -14.50
CA LYS A 353 -29.71 16.10 -14.23
C LYS A 353 -30.32 16.67 -15.52
N VAL A 354 -29.51 17.11 -16.48
CA VAL A 354 -30.04 17.69 -17.72
C VAL A 354 -30.62 16.61 -18.65
N ALA A 355 -29.99 15.44 -18.73
CA ALA A 355 -30.50 14.32 -19.51
C ALA A 355 -31.84 13.80 -18.97
N LYS A 356 -32.03 13.85 -17.65
CA LYS A 356 -33.31 13.56 -16.99
C LYS A 356 -34.40 14.57 -17.35
N ALA A 357 -34.08 15.86 -17.37
CA ALA A 357 -35.03 16.91 -17.78
C ALA A 357 -35.51 16.75 -19.24
N ASN A 358 -34.71 16.10 -20.09
CA ASN A 358 -35.05 15.77 -21.47
C ASN A 358 -35.83 14.44 -21.63
N GLU A 359 -36.34 13.87 -20.54
CA GLU A 359 -37.06 12.58 -20.50
C GLU A 359 -36.35 11.39 -21.18
N THR A 360 -35.02 11.43 -21.33
CA THR A 360 -34.24 10.37 -21.99
C THR A 360 -33.36 9.62 -21.00
N GLY A 361 -32.76 10.34 -20.05
CA GLY A 361 -31.80 9.77 -19.10
C GLY A 361 -30.38 9.78 -19.66
N TYR A 362 -29.41 9.84 -18.76
CA TYR A 362 -28.00 10.10 -19.11
C TYR A 362 -27.34 8.95 -19.86
N TYR A 363 -27.70 7.70 -19.54
CA TYR A 363 -27.26 6.50 -20.26
C TYR A 363 -27.63 6.58 -21.74
N ASP A 364 -28.91 6.79 -22.03
CA ASP A 364 -29.44 6.83 -23.40
C ASP A 364 -28.97 8.08 -24.17
N CYS A 365 -28.86 9.24 -23.52
CA CYS A 365 -28.26 10.43 -24.13
C CYS A 365 -26.81 10.17 -24.54
N TYR A 366 -26.02 9.59 -23.64
CA TYR A 366 -24.62 9.31 -23.89
C TYR A 366 -24.44 8.23 -24.97
N LYS A 367 -25.29 7.18 -24.99
CA LYS A 367 -25.24 6.16 -26.04
C LYS A 367 -25.48 6.77 -27.44
N LYS A 368 -26.41 7.73 -27.57
CA LYS A 368 -26.77 8.35 -28.85
C LYS A 368 -25.78 9.46 -29.31
N GLN A 369 -25.08 10.11 -28.38
CA GLN A 369 -24.09 11.19 -28.65
C GLN A 369 -24.56 12.31 -29.60
N LEU A 370 -25.81 12.77 -29.45
CA LEU A 370 -26.40 13.76 -30.37
C LEU A 370 -26.00 15.20 -30.08
N SER A 371 -25.56 15.50 -28.85
CA SER A 371 -25.27 16.86 -28.39
C SER A 371 -23.78 17.08 -28.14
N ARG A 372 -23.35 18.35 -28.17
CA ARG A 372 -21.99 18.74 -27.78
C ARG A 372 -21.65 18.30 -26.34
N ARG A 373 -22.64 18.35 -25.44
CA ARG A 373 -22.47 18.00 -24.02
C ARG A 373 -22.12 16.52 -23.84
N ASP A 374 -22.66 15.65 -24.70
CA ASP A 374 -22.32 14.22 -24.70
C ASP A 374 -20.83 14.00 -25.02
N ARG A 375 -20.26 14.83 -25.90
CA ARG A 375 -18.82 14.76 -26.25
C ARG A 375 -17.91 15.25 -25.13
N ASP A 376 -18.35 16.23 -24.34
CA ASP A 376 -17.59 16.72 -23.19
C ASP A 376 -17.55 15.66 -22.07
N VAL A 377 -18.65 14.93 -21.88
CA VAL A 377 -18.73 13.79 -20.94
C VAL A 377 -17.69 12.71 -21.25
N ILE A 378 -17.39 12.43 -22.53
CA ILE A 378 -16.34 11.46 -22.91
C ILE A 378 -14.99 11.83 -22.28
N LYS A 379 -14.64 13.13 -22.24
CA LYS A 379 -13.38 13.60 -21.66
C LYS A 379 -13.37 13.42 -20.14
N HIS A 380 -14.48 13.75 -19.48
CA HIS A 380 -14.63 13.60 -18.03
C HIS A 380 -14.56 12.12 -17.63
N LYS A 381 -15.29 11.27 -18.38
CA LYS A 381 -15.27 9.82 -18.25
C LYS A 381 -13.85 9.27 -18.33
N LYS A 382 -13.14 9.56 -19.44
CA LYS A 382 -11.77 9.07 -19.68
C LYS A 382 -10.81 9.48 -18.56
N PHE A 383 -10.91 10.70 -18.06
CA PHE A 383 -10.09 11.16 -16.94
C PHE A 383 -10.35 10.36 -15.67
N LEU A 384 -11.62 10.19 -15.30
CA LEU A 384 -12.03 9.43 -14.12
C LEU A 384 -11.60 7.95 -14.23
N THR A 385 -11.80 7.33 -15.39
CA THR A 385 -11.39 5.95 -15.65
C THR A 385 -9.88 5.76 -15.50
N ASN A 386 -9.07 6.65 -16.08
CA ASN A 386 -7.62 6.56 -15.93
C ASN A 386 -7.18 6.74 -14.47
N TYR A 387 -7.81 7.67 -13.75
CA TYR A 387 -7.53 7.88 -12.34
C TYR A 387 -7.84 6.63 -11.50
N TRP A 388 -9.03 6.06 -11.63
CA TRP A 388 -9.43 4.91 -10.82
C TRP A 388 -8.72 3.62 -11.20
N LYS A 389 -8.36 3.44 -12.48
CA LYS A 389 -7.45 2.35 -12.89
C LYS A 389 -6.10 2.45 -12.19
N GLU A 390 -5.53 3.65 -12.08
CA GLU A 390 -4.26 3.87 -11.38
C GLU A 390 -4.40 3.65 -9.87
N VAL A 391 -5.52 4.09 -9.25
CA VAL A 391 -5.83 3.77 -7.84
C VAL A 391 -5.88 2.26 -7.63
N VAL A 392 -6.59 1.52 -8.49
CA VAL A 392 -6.69 0.07 -8.36
C VAL A 392 -5.33 -0.59 -8.51
N ALA A 393 -4.59 -0.25 -9.57
CA ALA A 393 -3.26 -0.81 -9.85
C ALA A 393 -2.28 -0.59 -8.70
N GLN A 394 -2.33 0.57 -8.02
CA GLN A 394 -1.46 0.83 -6.88
C GLN A 394 -1.85 0.11 -5.61
N ASN A 395 -3.15 -0.10 -5.37
CA ASN A 395 -3.56 -0.89 -4.23
C ASN A 395 -3.27 -2.38 -4.46
N GLU A 396 -3.38 -2.88 -5.69
CA GLU A 396 -2.98 -4.25 -6.03
C GLU A 396 -1.45 -4.48 -5.98
N ARG A 397 -0.65 -3.42 -6.08
CA ARG A 397 0.80 -3.49 -5.84
C ARG A 397 1.16 -3.59 -4.35
N LYS A 398 0.19 -3.48 -3.43
CA LYS A 398 0.44 -3.62 -2.00
C LYS A 398 0.38 -5.10 -1.58
N PRO A 399 1.16 -5.53 -0.57
CA PRO A 399 1.03 -6.74 0.22
C PRO A 399 -0.40 -7.19 0.42
N GLN A 400 -0.66 -8.43 0.00
CA GLN A 400 -1.99 -9.01 -0.17
C GLN A 400 -2.82 -9.13 1.13
N LYS A 401 -2.22 -8.96 2.33
CA LYS A 401 -2.88 -9.23 3.63
C LYS A 401 -3.31 -7.99 4.42
N GLN A 402 -3.17 -6.77 3.88
CA GLN A 402 -3.83 -5.62 4.52
C GLN A 402 -5.35 -5.79 4.38
N LEU A 403 -6.03 -6.12 5.49
CA LEU A 403 -7.50 -6.20 5.62
C LEU A 403 -8.22 -4.89 5.22
N VAL A 404 -7.47 -3.80 5.00
CA VAL A 404 -7.97 -2.48 4.60
C VAL A 404 -7.43 -2.14 3.21
N TYR A 405 -8.16 -2.56 2.17
CA TYR A 405 -7.81 -2.30 0.76
C TYR A 405 -7.76 -0.81 0.43
N LEU A 406 -8.68 -0.04 1.02
CA LEU A 406 -8.79 1.41 0.90
C LEU A 406 -9.39 1.95 2.21
N ARG A 407 -8.97 3.15 2.66
CA ARG A 407 -9.71 3.83 3.76
C ARG A 407 -11.17 4.01 3.34
N SER A 408 -12.12 3.88 4.25
CA SER A 408 -13.57 3.91 3.95
C SER A 408 -13.98 5.08 3.04
N ARG A 409 -13.39 6.28 3.23
CA ARG A 409 -13.61 7.45 2.36
C ARG A 409 -13.33 7.19 0.88
N TRP A 410 -12.27 6.45 0.56
CA TRP A 410 -11.90 6.10 -0.81
C TRP A 410 -12.77 4.97 -1.36
N LEU A 411 -13.23 4.04 -0.53
CA LEU A 411 -14.20 3.00 -0.92
C LEU A 411 -15.52 3.65 -1.37
N TYR A 412 -16.10 4.55 -0.57
CA TYR A 412 -17.33 5.26 -0.96
C TYR A 412 -17.18 6.08 -2.24
N ALA A 413 -16.05 6.77 -2.41
CA ALA A 413 -15.76 7.52 -3.63
C ALA A 413 -15.62 6.60 -4.85
N GLY A 414 -15.00 5.43 -4.69
CA GLY A 414 -14.82 4.42 -5.73
C GLY A 414 -16.15 3.79 -6.14
N THR A 415 -17.00 3.46 -5.18
CA THR A 415 -18.37 2.96 -5.42
C THR A 415 -19.23 3.99 -6.13
N THR A 416 -19.18 5.26 -5.73
CA THR A 416 -19.91 6.36 -6.39
C THR A 416 -19.44 6.53 -7.83
N TYR A 417 -18.13 6.52 -8.07
CA TYR A 417 -17.55 6.54 -9.41
C TYR A 417 -18.04 5.36 -10.25
N ARG A 418 -17.94 4.13 -9.74
CA ARG A 418 -18.38 2.91 -10.44
C ARG A 418 -19.84 3.02 -10.87
N ARG A 419 -20.74 3.36 -9.94
CA ARG A 419 -22.18 3.50 -10.20
C ARG A 419 -22.54 4.63 -11.17
N MET A 420 -21.71 5.67 -11.27
CA MET A 420 -21.92 6.79 -12.20
C MET A 420 -21.32 6.52 -13.60
N VAL A 421 -20.16 5.85 -13.66
CA VAL A 421 -19.35 5.79 -14.88
C VAL A 421 -19.45 4.45 -15.61
N GLU A 422 -19.58 3.33 -14.90
CA GLU A 422 -19.69 2.01 -15.53
C GLU A 422 -20.90 1.93 -16.50
N PRO A 423 -22.07 2.53 -16.21
CA PRO A 423 -23.16 2.66 -17.19
C PRO A 423 -22.74 3.32 -18.51
N LEU A 424 -21.83 4.29 -18.48
CA LEU A 424 -21.35 4.96 -19.69
C LEU A 424 -20.34 4.10 -20.47
N ASP A 425 -19.58 3.22 -19.79
CA ASP A 425 -18.74 2.22 -20.46
C ASP A 425 -19.60 1.11 -21.08
N ILE A 426 -20.68 0.69 -20.40
CA ILE A 426 -21.69 -0.23 -20.94
C ILE A 426 -22.34 0.36 -22.20
N ALA A 427 -22.71 1.64 -22.16
CA ALA A 427 -23.29 2.33 -23.31
C ALA A 427 -22.36 2.33 -24.54
N ASP A 428 -21.06 2.54 -24.33
CA ASP A 428 -20.07 2.43 -25.41
C ASP A 428 -19.95 0.98 -25.92
N TYR A 429 -19.87 0.01 -25.02
CA TYR A 429 -19.74 -1.41 -25.36
C TYR A 429 -20.89 -1.93 -26.25
N TYR A 430 -22.14 -1.62 -25.90
CA TYR A 430 -23.31 -2.03 -26.68
C TYR A 430 -23.64 -1.09 -27.85
N ARG A 431 -22.99 0.08 -27.97
CA ARG A 431 -23.05 0.88 -29.19
C ARG A 431 -22.19 0.24 -30.29
N ASP A 432 -21.10 -0.42 -29.91
CA ASP A 432 -20.17 -1.09 -30.81
C ASP A 432 -20.52 -2.58 -30.98
N ASP A 433 -21.81 -2.93 -30.90
CA ASP A 433 -22.38 -4.29 -31.07
C ASP A 433 -21.81 -5.37 -30.13
N GLY A 434 -21.34 -5.00 -28.94
CA GLY A 434 -20.92 -5.93 -27.90
C GLY A 434 -22.06 -6.81 -27.35
N SER A 435 -21.70 -7.93 -26.70
CA SER A 435 -22.63 -8.80 -25.96
C SER A 435 -21.97 -9.46 -24.77
N ASN A 436 -22.74 -9.81 -23.75
CA ASN A 436 -22.30 -10.40 -22.49
C ASN A 436 -21.25 -9.53 -21.75
N TYR A 437 -21.56 -8.23 -21.55
CA TYR A 437 -20.63 -7.28 -20.92
C TYR A 437 -20.08 -7.77 -19.57
N VAL A 438 -20.94 -8.33 -18.70
CA VAL A 438 -20.56 -8.74 -17.34
C VAL A 438 -19.42 -9.78 -17.34
N THR A 439 -19.42 -10.70 -18.31
CA THR A 439 -18.40 -11.75 -18.41
C THR A 439 -17.21 -11.35 -19.29
N ASN A 440 -17.47 -10.63 -20.39
CA ASN A 440 -16.48 -10.45 -21.46
C ASN A 440 -15.97 -9.01 -21.62
N GLY A 441 -16.74 -8.01 -21.16
CA GLY A 441 -16.47 -6.58 -21.40
C GLY A 441 -16.11 -5.79 -20.14
N ARG A 442 -16.40 -6.31 -18.95
CA ARG A 442 -16.27 -5.59 -17.69
C ARG A 442 -14.80 -5.35 -17.35
N SER A 443 -14.43 -4.10 -17.13
CA SER A 443 -13.05 -3.74 -16.83
C SER A 443 -12.64 -4.18 -15.41
N HIS A 444 -11.43 -4.74 -15.29
CA HIS A 444 -10.83 -5.21 -14.02
C HIS A 444 -10.99 -4.24 -12.84
N HIS A 445 -10.82 -2.94 -13.08
CA HIS A 445 -10.92 -1.94 -12.02
C HIS A 445 -12.32 -1.81 -11.40
N TYR A 446 -13.40 -2.04 -12.16
CA TYR A 446 -14.76 -2.04 -11.61
C TYR A 446 -15.00 -3.26 -10.73
N ILE A 447 -14.52 -4.42 -11.18
CA ILE A 447 -14.59 -5.68 -10.43
C ILE A 447 -13.89 -5.52 -9.08
N LYS A 448 -12.67 -4.96 -9.08
CA LYS A 448 -11.90 -4.73 -7.84
C LYS A 448 -12.58 -3.74 -6.89
N LEU A 449 -13.10 -2.63 -7.42
CA LEU A 449 -13.80 -1.63 -6.59
C LEU A 449 -15.08 -2.19 -5.96
N GLU A 450 -15.81 -3.06 -6.67
CA GLU A 450 -16.97 -3.74 -6.12
C GLU A 450 -16.59 -4.76 -5.05
N GLN A 451 -15.62 -5.63 -5.33
CA GLN A 451 -15.11 -6.62 -4.37
C GLN A 451 -14.67 -5.97 -3.05
N TRP A 452 -13.86 -4.91 -3.12
CA TRP A 452 -13.36 -4.23 -1.92
C TRP A 452 -14.47 -3.56 -1.10
N PHE A 453 -15.54 -3.09 -1.75
CA PHE A 453 -16.67 -2.48 -1.06
C PHE A 453 -17.52 -3.55 -0.35
N GLU A 454 -17.79 -4.68 -1.01
CA GLU A 454 -18.54 -5.80 -0.41
C GLU A 454 -17.81 -6.43 0.78
N GLU A 455 -16.47 -6.50 0.73
CA GLU A 455 -15.64 -6.99 1.83
C GLU A 455 -15.70 -6.05 3.04
N ASP A 456 -15.69 -4.73 2.83
CA ASP A 456 -15.83 -3.71 3.89
C ASP A 456 -17.24 -3.73 4.50
N GLU A 457 -18.30 -3.85 3.69
CA GLU A 457 -19.68 -3.98 4.20
C GLU A 457 -19.90 -5.24 5.04
N LYS A 458 -19.25 -6.36 4.70
CA LYS A 458 -19.32 -7.58 5.52
C LYS A 458 -18.64 -7.42 6.87
N GLN A 459 -17.60 -6.58 6.97
CA GLN A 459 -16.86 -6.32 8.20
C GLN A 459 -17.54 -5.25 9.06
N SER A 460 -18.08 -4.21 8.43
CA SER A 460 -18.85 -3.16 9.09
C SER A 460 -20.27 -3.65 9.36
N ARG A 461 -20.55 -4.16 10.56
CA ARG A 461 -21.89 -4.62 11.01
C ARG A 461 -23.00 -3.54 11.02
N PHE A 462 -22.79 -2.39 10.37
CA PHE A 462 -23.79 -1.34 10.22
C PHE A 462 -24.56 -1.52 8.91
N LEU A 463 -25.65 -2.31 8.98
CA LEU A 463 -26.74 -2.22 8.01
C LEU A 463 -27.35 -0.81 8.12
N MET A 464 -26.96 0.09 7.21
CA MET A 464 -27.67 1.36 7.04
C MET A 464 -29.04 1.05 6.42
N ASP A 465 -30.03 0.88 7.29
CA ASP A 465 -31.43 0.59 6.97
C ASP A 465 -32.17 1.87 6.50
N THR A 466 -31.56 2.62 5.58
CA THR A 466 -32.06 3.94 5.09
C THR A 466 -32.69 3.89 3.70
N LYS A 467 -33.09 2.70 3.21
CA LYS A 467 -33.64 2.48 1.85
C LYS A 467 -35.03 3.10 1.57
N LYS A 468 -35.52 4.01 2.41
CA LYS A 468 -36.77 4.78 2.21
C LYS A 468 -36.50 6.30 2.20
N GLN A 469 -35.57 6.77 1.38
CA GLN A 469 -35.42 8.20 1.10
C GLN A 469 -35.26 8.45 -0.40
N ASN A 470 -35.97 9.48 -0.88
CA ASN A 470 -36.00 10.08 -2.23
C ASN A 470 -35.13 9.40 -3.30
N VAL A 471 -35.70 8.36 -3.93
CA VAL A 471 -35.10 7.53 -5.00
C VAL A 471 -34.73 8.36 -6.24
N ASP A 472 -35.23 9.60 -6.29
CA ASP A 472 -35.01 10.50 -7.41
C ASP A 472 -33.54 10.97 -7.57
N VAL A 473 -32.74 10.85 -6.51
CA VAL A 473 -31.34 11.32 -6.44
C VAL A 473 -30.34 10.16 -6.44
N ILE A 474 -30.77 8.90 -6.33
CA ILE A 474 -29.86 7.76 -6.18
C ILE A 474 -29.15 7.42 -7.51
N LEU A 475 -27.96 6.83 -7.37
CA LEU A 475 -27.35 6.02 -8.41
C LEU A 475 -27.78 4.58 -8.20
N THR A 476 -28.08 3.86 -9.29
CA THR A 476 -28.43 2.44 -9.21
C THR A 476 -27.33 1.66 -8.49
N ASP A 477 -27.72 0.83 -7.52
CA ASP A 477 -26.78 0.09 -6.67
C ASP A 477 -25.93 -0.87 -7.51
N ASP A 478 -26.62 -1.61 -8.39
CA ASP A 478 -26.02 -2.46 -9.41
C ASP A 478 -25.58 -1.63 -10.62
N SER A 479 -24.27 -1.37 -10.71
CA SER A 479 -23.69 -0.61 -11.81
C SER A 479 -23.73 -1.36 -13.16
N CYS A 480 -23.99 -2.66 -13.17
CA CYS A 480 -24.19 -3.49 -14.36
C CYS A 480 -25.66 -3.55 -14.82
N PHE A 481 -26.59 -2.88 -14.14
CA PHE A 481 -28.02 -2.88 -14.49
C PHE A 481 -28.29 -2.67 -16.00
N TRP A 482 -27.63 -1.68 -16.61
CA TRP A 482 -27.82 -1.38 -18.02
C TRP A 482 -27.31 -2.49 -18.96
N ALA A 483 -26.30 -3.27 -18.56
CA ALA A 483 -25.87 -4.43 -19.33
C ALA A 483 -26.97 -5.48 -19.37
N HIS A 484 -27.64 -5.73 -18.24
CA HIS A 484 -28.79 -6.63 -18.19
C HIS A 484 -29.96 -6.15 -19.06
N VAL A 485 -30.22 -4.83 -19.10
CA VAL A 485 -31.23 -4.24 -20.00
C VAL A 485 -30.87 -4.49 -21.47
N GLU A 486 -29.62 -4.26 -21.87
CA GLU A 486 -29.20 -4.47 -23.27
C GLU A 486 -29.28 -5.94 -23.69
N GLU A 487 -28.87 -6.87 -22.82
CA GLU A 487 -29.06 -8.31 -23.07
C GLU A 487 -30.54 -8.66 -23.24
N ALA A 488 -31.41 -8.15 -22.37
CA ALA A 488 -32.85 -8.40 -22.47
C ALA A 488 -33.44 -7.85 -23.78
N ARG A 489 -32.97 -6.71 -24.27
CA ARG A 489 -33.35 -6.18 -25.59
C ARG A 489 -32.85 -7.04 -26.74
N LEU A 490 -31.62 -7.53 -26.65
CA LEU A 490 -31.08 -8.47 -27.64
C LEU A 490 -31.92 -9.76 -27.67
N TRP A 491 -32.32 -10.30 -26.51
CA TRP A 491 -33.21 -11.46 -26.43
C TRP A 491 -34.59 -11.18 -27.04
N CYS A 492 -35.18 -10.01 -26.80
CA CYS A 492 -36.42 -9.59 -27.47
C CYS A 492 -36.27 -9.53 -28.99
N LYS A 493 -35.16 -8.96 -29.49
CA LYS A 493 -34.87 -8.88 -30.93
C LYS A 493 -34.70 -10.28 -31.53
N SER A 494 -33.93 -11.15 -30.89
CA SER A 494 -33.75 -12.54 -31.32
C SER A 494 -35.07 -13.31 -31.32
N LEU A 495 -35.94 -13.12 -30.33
CA LEU A 495 -37.24 -13.79 -30.26
C LEU A 495 -38.19 -13.34 -31.39
N LYS A 496 -38.08 -12.09 -31.86
CA LYS A 496 -38.85 -11.56 -33.01
C LYS A 496 -38.35 -12.12 -34.34
N THR A 497 -37.05 -12.38 -34.46
CA THR A 497 -36.43 -12.87 -35.70
C THR A 497 -36.28 -14.39 -35.77
N ALA A 498 -36.46 -15.10 -34.65
CA ALA A 498 -36.29 -16.55 -34.57
C ALA A 498 -37.32 -17.30 -35.42
N ASP A 499 -36.85 -18.35 -36.11
CA ASP A 499 -37.70 -19.25 -36.87
C ASP A 499 -38.74 -19.93 -35.95
N VAL A 500 -39.97 -20.06 -36.44
CA VAL A 500 -41.10 -20.67 -35.72
C VAL A 500 -40.79 -22.13 -35.37
N GLY A 501 -39.94 -22.81 -36.16
CA GLY A 501 -39.48 -24.18 -35.91
C GLY A 501 -38.50 -24.35 -34.74
N MET A 502 -37.83 -23.30 -34.27
CA MET A 502 -36.83 -23.38 -33.19
C MET A 502 -37.44 -23.23 -31.80
N ILE A 503 -38.32 -24.17 -31.42
CA ILE A 503 -39.08 -24.13 -30.16
C ILE A 503 -38.18 -24.03 -28.93
N SER A 504 -37.11 -24.83 -28.87
CA SER A 504 -36.20 -24.88 -27.71
C SER A 504 -35.50 -23.54 -27.44
N GLU A 505 -35.01 -22.87 -28.50
CA GLU A 505 -34.36 -21.56 -28.37
C GLU A 505 -35.35 -20.49 -27.91
N ARG A 506 -36.58 -20.50 -28.46
CA ARG A 506 -37.63 -19.56 -28.04
C ARG A 506 -38.03 -19.76 -26.58
N VAL A 507 -38.12 -21.00 -26.10
CA VAL A 507 -38.38 -21.32 -24.69
C VAL A 507 -37.24 -20.79 -23.80
N CYS A 508 -35.99 -21.01 -24.19
CA CYS A 508 -34.82 -20.51 -23.46
C CYS A 508 -34.78 -18.97 -23.39
N LEU A 509 -35.03 -18.28 -24.49
CA LEU A 509 -35.08 -16.80 -24.53
C LEU A 509 -36.21 -16.25 -23.67
N ARG A 510 -37.40 -16.88 -23.69
CA ARG A 510 -38.53 -16.51 -22.82
C ARG A 510 -38.18 -16.66 -21.34
N GLN A 511 -37.52 -17.77 -20.98
CA GLN A 511 -37.09 -18.02 -19.61
C GLN A 511 -36.12 -16.92 -19.13
N LYS A 512 -35.11 -16.56 -19.94
CA LYS A 512 -34.17 -15.47 -19.61
C LYS A 512 -34.86 -14.12 -19.44
N LEU A 513 -35.87 -13.82 -20.26
CA LEU A 513 -36.66 -12.59 -20.13
C LEU A 513 -37.48 -12.56 -18.82
N MET A 514 -38.08 -13.69 -18.43
CA MET A 514 -38.79 -13.81 -17.15
C MET A 514 -37.84 -13.66 -15.95
N GLU A 515 -36.64 -14.24 -16.02
CA GLU A 515 -35.61 -14.06 -14.99
C GLU A 515 -35.19 -12.60 -14.85
N PHE A 516 -35.01 -11.90 -15.97
CA PHE A 516 -34.71 -10.46 -15.96
C PHE A 516 -35.86 -9.63 -15.38
N GLU A 517 -37.12 -9.95 -15.71
CA GLU A 517 -38.31 -9.33 -15.12
C GLU A 517 -38.34 -9.48 -13.59
N VAL A 518 -38.05 -10.69 -13.07
CA VAL A 518 -37.97 -10.94 -11.62
C VAL A 518 -36.86 -10.10 -10.99
N TYR A 519 -35.67 -10.10 -11.58
CA TYR A 519 -34.53 -9.31 -11.13
C TYR A 519 -34.88 -7.81 -11.03
N VAL A 520 -35.49 -7.24 -12.08
CA VAL A 520 -35.88 -5.82 -12.10
C VAL A 520 -36.84 -5.51 -10.95
N MET A 521 -37.85 -6.36 -10.75
CA MET A 521 -38.83 -6.15 -9.67
C MET A 521 -38.18 -6.23 -8.28
N GLU A 522 -37.21 -7.12 -8.08
CA GLU A 522 -36.44 -7.16 -6.83
C GLU A 522 -35.66 -5.87 -6.58
N GLN A 523 -35.01 -5.31 -7.61
CA GLN A 523 -34.30 -4.03 -7.50
C GLN A 523 -35.25 -2.88 -7.16
N ILE A 524 -36.44 -2.87 -7.78
CA ILE A 524 -37.50 -1.90 -7.48
C ILE A 524 -37.94 -2.01 -6.02
N LYS A 525 -38.26 -3.22 -5.54
CA LYS A 525 -38.68 -3.46 -4.14
C LYS A 525 -37.62 -3.05 -3.12
N LYS A 526 -36.34 -3.20 -3.46
CA LYS A 526 -35.19 -2.80 -2.64
C LYS A 526 -34.86 -1.30 -2.75
N TYR A 527 -35.60 -0.53 -3.55
CA TYR A 527 -35.28 0.86 -3.88
C TYR A 527 -33.82 1.05 -4.35
N ALA A 528 -33.31 0.05 -5.08
CA ALA A 528 -31.90 -0.06 -5.47
C ALA A 528 -31.64 0.46 -6.90
N VAL A 529 -32.69 0.91 -7.61
CA VAL A 529 -32.58 1.39 -8.99
C VAL A 529 -33.09 2.82 -9.14
N SER A 530 -32.36 3.64 -9.89
CA SER A 530 -32.70 5.04 -10.15
C SER A 530 -34.06 5.17 -10.87
N SER A 531 -34.86 6.19 -10.52
CA SER A 531 -36.12 6.49 -11.19
C SER A 531 -35.96 6.81 -12.70
N GLU A 532 -34.74 7.13 -13.14
CA GLU A 532 -34.43 7.43 -14.55
C GLU A 532 -34.69 6.27 -15.51
N ILE A 533 -34.75 5.03 -15.01
CA ILE A 533 -35.07 3.88 -15.86
C ILE A 533 -36.50 4.00 -16.43
N PHE A 534 -37.41 4.71 -15.77
CA PHE A 534 -38.80 4.88 -16.19
C PHE A 534 -39.04 6.07 -17.11
N LEU A 535 -38.00 6.80 -17.51
CA LEU A 535 -38.13 7.92 -18.45
C LEU A 535 -38.60 7.40 -19.81
N LYS A 536 -39.46 8.15 -20.50
CA LYS A 536 -40.09 7.72 -21.76
C LYS A 536 -39.08 7.33 -22.84
N GLY A 537 -37.97 8.07 -22.91
CA GLY A 537 -36.89 7.86 -23.86
C GLY A 537 -35.88 6.77 -23.46
N SER A 538 -36.02 6.16 -22.29
CA SER A 538 -35.02 5.22 -21.76
C SER A 538 -35.01 3.88 -22.53
N SER A 539 -33.86 3.22 -22.56
CA SER A 539 -33.72 1.88 -23.14
C SER A 539 -34.51 0.83 -22.35
N PHE A 540 -34.72 1.01 -21.05
CA PHE A 540 -35.57 0.15 -20.24
C PHE A 540 -37.05 0.26 -20.64
N MET A 541 -37.57 1.47 -20.84
CA MET A 541 -38.96 1.67 -21.30
C MET A 541 -39.14 1.25 -22.77
N GLN A 542 -38.08 1.23 -23.57
CA GLN A 542 -38.10 0.60 -24.89
C GLN A 542 -38.18 -0.92 -24.76
N TRP A 543 -37.31 -1.54 -23.96
CA TRP A 543 -37.39 -2.97 -23.66
C TRP A 543 -38.78 -3.37 -23.17
N TRP A 544 -39.36 -2.64 -22.21
CA TRP A 544 -40.70 -2.93 -21.68
C TRP A 544 -41.77 -2.99 -22.77
N ARG A 545 -41.79 -1.98 -23.67
CA ARG A 545 -42.74 -1.94 -24.79
C ARG A 545 -42.57 -3.13 -25.74
N GLU A 546 -41.32 -3.53 -25.99
CA GLU A 546 -41.03 -4.68 -26.84
C GLU A 546 -41.38 -6.00 -26.17
N TYR A 547 -41.11 -6.12 -24.87
CA TYR A 547 -41.39 -7.29 -24.06
C TYR A 547 -42.90 -7.51 -23.89
N GLU A 548 -43.66 -6.44 -23.61
CA GLU A 548 -45.12 -6.49 -23.46
C GLU A 548 -45.82 -7.03 -24.72
N MET A 549 -45.30 -6.75 -25.92
CA MET A 549 -45.84 -7.29 -27.17
C MET A 549 -45.54 -8.80 -27.37
N LEU A 550 -44.51 -9.32 -26.70
CA LEU A 550 -44.04 -10.71 -26.86
C LEU A 550 -44.63 -11.68 -25.84
N ILE A 551 -45.13 -11.14 -24.74
CA ILE A 551 -45.72 -11.88 -23.64
C ILE A 551 -47.19 -12.21 -23.97
N GLU A 552 -47.68 -13.35 -23.46
CA GLU A 552 -49.08 -13.76 -23.64
C GLU A 552 -50.07 -12.82 -22.94
N PRO A 553 -51.30 -12.64 -23.47
CA PRO A 553 -52.32 -11.73 -22.91
C PRO A 553 -52.67 -11.97 -21.43
N HIS A 554 -52.31 -13.13 -20.88
CA HIS A 554 -52.62 -13.56 -19.51
C HIS A 554 -51.41 -13.61 -18.56
N HIS A 555 -50.21 -13.22 -19.00
CA HIS A 555 -49.05 -13.15 -18.09
C HIS A 555 -49.20 -11.93 -17.18
N ASN A 556 -49.64 -12.19 -15.96
CA ASN A 556 -49.76 -11.18 -14.93
C ASN A 556 -48.59 -11.28 -13.95
N SER A 557 -47.56 -10.48 -14.18
CA SER A 557 -46.40 -10.40 -13.28
C SER A 557 -46.51 -9.17 -12.37
N PRO A 558 -45.82 -9.17 -11.22
CA PRO A 558 -45.73 -7.98 -10.36
C PRO A 558 -45.15 -6.75 -11.08
N LEU A 559 -44.24 -6.93 -12.05
CA LEU A 559 -43.66 -5.84 -12.83
C LEU A 559 -44.69 -5.29 -13.83
N THR A 560 -45.45 -6.17 -14.48
CA THR A 560 -46.57 -5.81 -15.36
C THR A 560 -47.59 -4.95 -14.63
N ASP A 561 -48.03 -5.39 -13.44
CA ASP A 561 -48.95 -4.62 -12.60
C ASP A 561 -48.35 -3.29 -12.14
N PHE A 562 -47.05 -3.25 -11.89
CA PHE A 562 -46.36 -2.03 -11.48
C PHE A 562 -46.30 -0.98 -12.60
N ILE A 563 -45.97 -1.40 -13.82
CA ILE A 563 -45.81 -0.50 -14.96
C ILE A 563 -47.18 -0.11 -15.55
N ARG A 564 -48.11 -1.05 -15.76
CA ARG A 564 -49.44 -0.76 -16.34
C ARG A 564 -50.27 0.18 -15.49
N ASN A 565 -50.19 0.04 -14.17
CA ASN A 565 -50.89 0.91 -13.23
C ASN A 565 -50.13 2.22 -12.91
N CYS A 566 -49.07 2.52 -13.67
CA CYS A 566 -48.25 3.72 -13.49
C CYS A 566 -47.70 3.92 -12.06
N LYS A 567 -47.50 2.84 -11.29
CA LYS A 567 -47.02 2.91 -9.90
C LYS A 567 -45.61 3.50 -9.79
N PHE A 568 -44.83 3.42 -10.88
CA PHE A 568 -43.51 4.07 -10.99
C PHE A 568 -43.54 5.60 -10.84
N GLN A 569 -44.70 6.26 -11.01
CA GLN A 569 -44.82 7.70 -10.76
C GLN A 569 -44.64 8.05 -9.27
N GLN A 570 -45.07 7.15 -8.37
CA GLN A 570 -44.91 7.31 -6.92
C GLN A 570 -43.54 6.81 -6.43
N TYR A 571 -42.91 5.92 -7.20
CA TYR A 571 -41.60 5.35 -6.89
C TYR A 571 -40.51 6.39 -6.64
N ALA A 572 -40.46 7.45 -7.45
CA ALA A 572 -39.46 8.52 -7.29
C ALA A 572 -39.54 9.20 -5.91
N SER A 573 -40.74 9.30 -5.34
CA SER A 573 -40.99 9.89 -4.02
C SER A 573 -40.72 8.94 -2.85
N GLY A 574 -40.39 7.66 -3.13
CA GLY A 574 -40.18 6.63 -2.10
C GLY A 574 -41.47 6.15 -1.42
N CYS A 575 -42.64 6.42 -2.01
CA CYS A 575 -43.95 5.99 -1.52
C CYS A 575 -44.34 4.62 -2.08
#